data_AF-A0A2V6I940-F1
#
_entry.id   AF-A0A2V6I940-F1
#
_cell.length_a   1.000
_cell.length_b   1.000
_cell.length_c   1.000
_cell.angle_alpha   90.00
_cell.angle_beta   90.00
_cell.angle_gamma   90.00
#
_symmetry.space_group_name_H-M   'P 1'
#
loop_
_entity.id
_entity.type
_entity.pdbx_description
1 polymer ?
#
loop_
_entity_poly.entity_id
_entity_poly.type
_entity_poly.pdbx_seq_one_letter_code
_entity_poly.pdbx_strand_id
1 'polypeptide(L)'
;RFRKAAEIDRKFTQNLAIAYQQRAFSYAADQRFQDALNDLNESIKVNPRDARAYEQHAAIEMKINDYDKALADYGEAIKTNPGEIKYHLYRGYIYELRGDIQNAMAETRWPIPMLR
;
A
#
# COMPACT_ATOMS: atom_id res chain seq x y z
N ARG A 1 -18.85 -24.10 18.69
CA ARG A 1 -19.61 -23.84 17.43
C ARG A 1 -19.40 -22.40 16.93
N PHE A 2 -19.40 -21.37 17.78
CA PHE A 2 -19.18 -19.95 17.38
C PHE A 2 -17.80 -19.60 16.80
N ARG A 3 -16.69 -20.16 17.31
CA ARG A 3 -15.34 -19.87 16.78
C ARG A 3 -15.16 -20.27 15.31
N LYS A 4 -15.75 -21.41 14.91
CA LYS A 4 -15.67 -21.92 13.54
C LYS A 4 -16.48 -21.07 12.55
N ALA A 5 -17.60 -20.49 12.98
CA ALA A 5 -18.39 -19.55 12.17
C ALA A 5 -17.60 -18.24 11.95
N ALA A 6 -17.05 -17.66 13.03
CA ALA A 6 -16.23 -16.46 12.94
C ALA A 6 -14.95 -16.64 12.09
N GLU A 7 -14.34 -17.82 12.11
CA GLU A 7 -13.20 -18.16 11.24
C GLU A 7 -13.59 -18.25 9.76
N ILE A 8 -14.77 -18.81 9.46
CA ILE A 8 -15.30 -18.88 8.09
C ILE A 8 -15.59 -17.47 7.58
N ASP A 9 -16.26 -16.63 8.37
CA ASP A 9 -16.54 -15.24 8.02
C ASP A 9 -15.24 -14.47 7.79
N ARG A 10 -14.25 -14.59 8.69
CA ARG A 10 -12.95 -13.96 8.54
C ARG A 10 -12.21 -14.40 7.28
N LYS A 11 -12.22 -15.71 6.96
CA LYS A 11 -11.58 -16.24 5.76
C LYS A 11 -12.30 -15.78 4.49
N PHE A 12 -13.64 -15.70 4.52
CA PHE A 12 -14.44 -15.18 3.42
C PHE A 12 -14.12 -13.70 3.16
N THR A 13 -14.07 -12.87 4.21
CA THR A 13 -13.67 -11.46 4.13
C THR A 13 -12.24 -11.31 3.60
N GLN A 14 -11.30 -12.12 4.08
CA GLN A 14 -9.92 -12.08 3.58
C GLN A 14 -9.81 -12.47 2.11
N ASN A 15 -10.53 -13.50 1.68
CA ASN A 15 -10.57 -13.91 0.27
C ASN A 15 -11.18 -12.83 -0.62
N LEU A 16 -12.18 -12.09 -0.13
CA LEU A 16 -12.80 -10.98 -0.86
C LEU A 16 -11.79 -9.83 -1.06
N ALA A 17 -11.03 -9.46 -0.04
CA ALA A 17 -9.97 -8.44 -0.17
C ALA A 17 -8.92 -8.85 -1.22
N ILE A 18 -8.51 -10.11 -1.22
CA ILE A 18 -7.55 -10.65 -2.20
C ILE A 18 -8.15 -10.61 -3.62
N ALA A 19 -9.42 -10.96 -3.78
CA ALA A 19 -10.09 -10.92 -5.09
C ALA A 19 -10.09 -9.50 -5.69
N TYR A 20 -10.38 -8.49 -4.87
CA TYR A 20 -10.27 -7.09 -5.29
C TYR A 20 -8.85 -6.72 -5.72
N GLN A 21 -7.82 -7.10 -4.95
CA GLN A 21 -6.41 -6.84 -5.33
C GLN A 21 -6.02 -7.50 -6.66
N GLN A 22 -6.42 -8.75 -6.88
CA GLN A 22 -6.10 -9.46 -8.12
C GLN A 22 -6.78 -8.82 -9.33
N ARG A 23 -8.04 -8.38 -9.17
CA ARG A 23 -8.76 -7.69 -10.24
C ARG A 23 -8.18 -6.30 -10.50
N ALA A 24 -7.81 -5.55 -9.45
CA ALA A 24 -7.10 -4.29 -9.58
C ALA A 24 -5.78 -4.44 -10.34
N PHE A 25 -5.01 -5.49 -10.06
CA PHE A 25 -3.78 -5.79 -10.78
C PHE A 25 -4.05 -6.02 -12.29
N SER A 26 -5.12 -6.75 -12.64
CA SER A 26 -5.53 -6.93 -14.04
C SER A 26 -5.89 -5.60 -14.69
N TYR A 27 -6.71 -4.76 -14.02
CA TYR A 27 -7.05 -3.44 -14.54
C TYR A 27 -5.83 -2.54 -14.73
N ALA A 28 -4.88 -2.58 -13.80
CA ALA A 28 -3.63 -1.83 -13.91
C ALA A 28 -2.77 -2.29 -15.10
N ALA A 29 -2.71 -3.60 -15.36
CA ALA A 29 -2.01 -4.17 -16.53
C ALA A 29 -2.65 -3.66 -17.84
N ASP A 30 -3.97 -3.50 -17.86
CA ASP A 30 -4.74 -2.92 -18.97
C ASP A 30 -4.73 -1.38 -18.99
N GLN A 31 -3.93 -0.73 -18.14
CA GLN A 31 -3.88 0.74 -17.96
C GLN A 31 -5.20 1.39 -17.53
N ARG A 32 -6.16 0.59 -17.05
CA ARG A 32 -7.42 1.05 -16.47
C ARG A 32 -7.21 1.46 -15.02
N PHE A 33 -6.42 2.52 -14.82
CA PHE A 33 -5.95 2.91 -13.49
C PHE A 33 -7.11 3.23 -12.55
N GLN A 34 -8.12 4.00 -12.96
CA GLN A 34 -9.24 4.34 -12.08
C GLN A 34 -10.01 3.12 -11.57
N ASP A 35 -10.21 2.11 -12.41
CA ASP A 35 -10.86 0.86 -12.01
C ASP A 35 -9.99 0.08 -11.00
N ALA A 36 -8.68 0.08 -11.21
CA ALA A 36 -7.73 -0.51 -10.25
C ALA A 36 -7.78 0.20 -8.89
N LEU A 37 -7.77 1.54 -8.87
CA LEU A 37 -7.88 2.34 -7.65
C LEU A 37 -9.19 2.04 -6.90
N ASN A 38 -10.31 1.92 -7.64
CA ASN A 38 -11.61 1.61 -7.05
C ASN A 38 -11.61 0.24 -6.37
N ASP A 39 -11.04 -0.79 -7.01
CA ASP A 39 -10.94 -2.12 -6.42
C ASP A 39 -10.01 -2.14 -5.20
N LEU A 40 -8.89 -1.41 -5.24
CA LEU A 40 -7.97 -1.33 -4.09
C LEU A 40 -8.62 -0.63 -2.91
N ASN A 41 -9.44 0.40 -3.15
CA ASN A 41 -10.27 1.02 -2.12
C ASN A 41 -11.24 0.02 -1.47
N GLU A 42 -11.90 -0.82 -2.26
CA GLU A 42 -12.77 -1.87 -1.70
C GLU A 42 -11.95 -2.93 -0.93
N SER A 43 -10.76 -3.31 -1.42
CA SER A 43 -9.87 -4.21 -0.70
C SER A 43 -9.47 -3.66 0.68
N ILE A 44 -9.10 -2.37 0.75
CA ILE A 44 -8.73 -1.67 1.98
C ILE A 44 -9.92 -1.57 2.95
N LYS A 45 -11.14 -1.30 2.47
CA LYS A 45 -12.34 -1.31 3.33
C LYS A 45 -12.58 -2.67 3.96
N VAL A 46 -12.34 -3.74 3.21
CA VAL A 46 -12.52 -5.13 3.66
C VAL A 46 -11.40 -5.56 4.63
N ASN A 47 -10.16 -5.18 4.35
CA ASN A 47 -9.02 -5.44 5.22
C ASN A 47 -8.09 -4.21 5.34
N PRO A 48 -8.36 -3.30 6.29
CA PRO A 48 -7.60 -2.06 6.44
C PRO A 48 -6.19 -2.27 7.01
N ARG A 49 -5.83 -3.50 7.38
CA ARG A 49 -4.50 -3.90 7.86
C ARG A 49 -3.71 -4.68 6.81
N ASP A 50 -4.07 -4.55 5.54
CA ASP A 50 -3.31 -5.14 4.44
C ASP A 50 -2.34 -4.13 3.85
N ALA A 51 -1.06 -4.18 4.28
CA ALA A 51 -0.02 -3.32 3.75
C ALA A 51 0.16 -3.46 2.23
N ARG A 52 -0.16 -4.65 1.67
CA ARG A 52 -0.06 -4.90 0.22
C ARG A 52 -1.11 -4.12 -0.57
N ALA A 53 -2.31 -3.92 -0.02
CA ALA A 53 -3.35 -3.18 -0.71
C ALA A 53 -2.96 -1.70 -0.85
N TYR A 54 -2.46 -1.08 0.22
CA TYR A 54 -1.91 0.28 0.17
C TYR A 54 -0.70 0.37 -0.76
N GLU A 55 0.22 -0.60 -0.73
CA GLU A 55 1.36 -0.64 -1.65
C GLU A 55 0.94 -0.67 -3.12
N GLN A 56 -0.03 -1.52 -3.46
CA GLN A 56 -0.54 -1.62 -4.82
C GLN A 56 -1.23 -0.32 -5.24
N HIS A 57 -1.98 0.32 -4.34
CA HIS A 57 -2.67 1.58 -4.62
C HIS A 57 -1.66 2.70 -4.87
N ALA A 58 -0.70 2.88 -3.98
CA ALA A 58 0.39 3.83 -4.14
C ALA A 58 1.17 3.60 -5.45
N ALA A 59 1.39 2.35 -5.85
CA ALA A 59 2.07 2.05 -7.11
C ALA A 59 1.27 2.48 -8.35
N ILE A 60 -0.07 2.46 -8.31
CA ILE A 60 -0.91 3.00 -9.38
C ILE A 60 -0.92 4.52 -9.35
N GLU A 61 -1.02 5.13 -8.17
CA GLU A 61 -0.95 6.58 -7.98
C GLU A 61 0.37 7.16 -8.50
N MET A 62 1.49 6.46 -8.27
CA MET A 62 2.79 6.76 -8.87
C MET A 62 2.75 6.77 -10.41
N LYS A 63 2.06 5.81 -11.03
CA LYS A 63 1.95 5.73 -12.50
C LYS A 63 1.16 6.89 -13.10
N ILE A 64 0.22 7.45 -12.35
CA ILE A 64 -0.58 8.62 -12.76
C ILE A 64 -0.02 9.94 -12.19
N ASN A 65 1.16 9.92 -11.59
CA ASN A 65 1.85 11.05 -10.96
C ASN A 65 1.10 11.72 -9.80
N ASP A 66 0.20 10.99 -9.12
CA ASP A 66 -0.47 11.45 -7.90
C ASP A 66 0.40 11.15 -6.68
N TYR A 67 1.53 11.86 -6.60
CA TYR A 67 2.59 11.60 -5.62
C TYR A 67 2.16 11.89 -4.17
N ASP A 68 1.23 12.82 -3.96
CA ASP A 68 0.75 13.15 -2.61
C ASP A 68 -0.04 11.98 -2.01
N LYS A 69 -0.90 11.33 -2.80
CA LYS A 69 -1.61 10.14 -2.33
C LYS A 69 -0.69 8.94 -2.20
N ALA A 70 0.24 8.75 -3.13
CA ALA A 70 1.21 7.65 -3.03
C ALA A 70 2.04 7.75 -1.74
N LEU A 71 2.47 8.97 -1.35
CA LEU A 71 3.15 9.20 -0.07
C LEU A 71 2.27 8.84 1.14
N ALA A 72 0.98 9.16 1.09
CA ALA A 72 0.02 8.84 2.14
C ALA A 72 -0.17 7.33 2.29
N ASP A 73 -0.39 6.62 1.18
CA ASP A 73 -0.62 5.17 1.18
C ASP A 73 0.63 4.38 1.56
N TYR A 74 1.83 4.79 1.11
CA TYR A 74 3.06 4.20 1.65
C TYR A 74 3.23 4.49 3.15
N GLY A 75 2.73 5.62 3.65
CA GLY A 75 2.65 5.90 5.08
C GLY A 75 1.76 4.92 5.85
N GLU A 76 0.58 4.58 5.31
CA GLU A 76 -0.29 3.55 5.89
C GLU A 76 0.31 2.14 5.80
N ALA A 77 1.03 1.84 4.71
CA ALA A 77 1.77 0.59 4.58
C ALA A 77 2.87 0.46 5.65
N ILE A 78 3.61 1.53 5.95
CA ILE A 78 4.59 1.58 7.05
C ILE A 78 3.91 1.37 8.41
N LYS A 79 2.79 2.04 8.68
CA LYS A 79 2.04 1.85 9.94
C LYS A 79 1.59 0.40 10.12
N THR A 80 1.21 -0.26 9.03
CA THR A 80 0.70 -1.63 9.04
C THR A 80 1.81 -2.66 9.14
N ASN A 81 2.93 -2.44 8.45
CA ASN A 81 4.10 -3.31 8.45
C ASN A 81 5.40 -2.49 8.57
N PRO A 82 5.77 -2.05 9.79
CA PRO A 82 6.88 -1.14 10.01
C PRO A 82 8.27 -1.75 9.76
N GLY A 83 8.36 -3.09 9.67
CA GLY A 83 9.62 -3.78 9.37
C GLY A 83 9.97 -3.82 7.87
N GLU A 84 9.05 -3.39 7.01
CA GLU A 84 9.23 -3.44 5.56
C GLU A 84 9.88 -2.17 5.03
N ILE A 85 11.18 -2.28 4.73
CA ILE A 85 12.05 -1.17 4.34
C ILE A 85 11.63 -0.55 3.01
N LYS A 86 11.07 -1.32 2.08
CA LYS A 86 10.77 -0.81 0.73
C LYS A 86 9.81 0.37 0.72
N TYR A 87 8.92 0.49 1.72
CA TYR A 87 7.97 1.61 1.78
C TYR A 87 8.68 2.95 2.05
N HIS A 88 9.73 2.95 2.87
CA HIS A 88 10.59 4.11 3.06
C HIS A 88 11.38 4.44 1.78
N LEU A 89 11.85 3.42 1.06
CA LEU A 89 12.54 3.63 -0.22
C LEU A 89 11.61 4.26 -1.27
N TYR A 90 10.36 3.80 -1.37
CA TYR A 90 9.38 4.40 -2.28
C TYR A 90 9.05 5.85 -1.91
N ARG A 91 8.84 6.17 -0.63
CA ARG A 91 8.62 7.56 -0.19
C ARG A 91 9.85 8.44 -0.45
N GLY A 92 11.05 7.93 -0.18
CA GLY A 92 12.31 8.61 -0.49
C GLY A 92 12.43 8.94 -1.98
N TYR A 93 12.14 7.98 -2.85
CA TYR A 93 12.11 8.19 -4.30
C TYR A 93 11.10 9.26 -4.73
N ILE A 94 9.90 9.28 -4.14
CA ILE A 94 8.90 10.33 -4.42
C ILE A 94 9.43 11.71 -4.01
N TYR A 95 10.06 11.83 -2.84
CA TYR A 95 10.63 13.10 -2.40
C TYR A 95 11.77 13.56 -3.32
N GLU A 96 12.61 12.64 -3.81
CA GLU A 96 13.65 12.96 -4.81
C GLU A 96 13.05 13.47 -6.13
N LEU A 97 12.00 12.83 -6.64
CA LEU A 97 11.29 13.30 -7.84
C LEU A 97 10.73 14.72 -7.67
N ARG A 98 10.39 15.12 -6.44
CA ARG A 98 9.89 16.45 -6.10
C ARG A 98 10.99 17.45 -5.75
N GLY A 99 12.26 17.04 -5.73
CA GLY A 99 13.38 17.86 -5.26
C GLY A 99 13.37 18.13 -3.75
N ASP A 100 12.57 17.39 -2.98
CA ASP A 100 12.50 17.50 -1.51
C ASP A 100 13.60 16.65 -0.87
N ILE A 101 14.83 17.13 -1.00
CA ILE A 101 16.02 16.42 -0.52
C ILE A 101 15.98 16.23 1.00
N GLN A 102 15.36 17.16 1.74
CA GLN A 102 15.27 17.06 3.20
C GLN A 102 14.46 15.84 3.64
N ASN A 103 13.27 15.64 3.05
CA ASN A 103 12.45 14.49 3.36
C ASN A 103 13.02 13.18 2.79
N ALA A 104 13.64 13.20 1.60
CA ALA A 104 14.35 12.03 1.07
C ALA A 104 15.47 11.55 2.01
N MET A 105 16.28 12.47 2.55
CA MET A 105 17.31 12.17 3.54
C MET A 105 16.73 11.69 4.88
N ALA A 106 15.54 12.13 5.26
CA ALA A 106 14.88 11.65 6.47
C ALA A 106 14.40 10.19 6.33
N GLU A 107 13.82 9.82 5.18
CA GLU A 107 13.37 8.45 4.92
C GLU A 107 14.53 7.43 4.94
N THR A 108 15.68 7.79 4.37
CA THR A 108 16.87 6.92 4.33
C THR A 108 17.54 6.68 5.69
N ARG A 109 17.24 7.50 6.70
CA ARG A 109 17.72 7.32 8.09
C ARG A 109 16.88 6.33 8.90
N TRP A 110 15.63 6.10 8.51
CA TRP A 110 14.70 5.19 9.20
C TRP A 110 15.06 3.69 9.12
N PRO A 111 15.54 3.12 7.99
CA PRO A 111 15.86 1.70 7.90
C PRO A 111 17.21 1.30 8.54
N ILE A 112 17.99 2.26 9.03
CA ILE A 112 19.24 1.99 9.74
C ILE A 112 18.95 2.18 11.23
N PRO A 113 18.72 1.12 12.03
CA PRO A 113 18.87 1.28 13.47
C PRO A 113 20.30 1.77 13.66
N MET A 114 20.46 3.01 14.14
CA MET A 114 21.78 3.51 14.53
C MET A 114 22.39 2.41 15.39
N LEU A 115 23.47 1.80 14.90
CA LEU A 115 24.28 0.88 15.68
C LEU A 115 24.72 1.68 16.91
N ARG A 116 24.00 1.51 18.01
CA ARG A 116 24.44 1.89 19.34
C ARG A 116 25.27 0.75 19.90
#